data_AF-A0A8J3FNT5-F1
#
_entry.id   AF-A0A8J3FNT5-F1
#
_cell.length_a   1.000
_cell.length_b   1.000
_cell.length_c   1.000
_cell.angle_alpha   90.00
_cell.angle_beta   90.00
_cell.angle_gamma   90.00
#
_symmetry.space_group_name_H-M   'P 1'
#
loop_
_entity.id
_entity.type
_entity.pdbx_description
1 polymer ?
#
loop_
_entity_poly.entity_id
_entity_poly.type
_entity_poly.pdbx_seq_one_letter_code
_entity_poly.pdbx_strand_id
1 'polypeptide(L)'
;MDDGMNDLKRLALLDPARGREPSATERARSEAFIERTIVGGVQAAPAHPARRRWLIAGAVAAVATGVVGAIAVPILIPGAAERAVASWTAMPTARTGDQVLPQATRCGESDVGGATKPTAADVLLAEQRGEATLLIMRKGETIVECLSADGDQFASMGLADGSATPALPPGVPADLQTMSSVGDGDDTWSNIVGLAGPQVTGVEVRLNSGAVLQASVKSGWWAAWWPGPEGGEVDALTVTVHTDGKATSYRPSDMA
;
A
#
# COMPACT_ATOMS: atom_id res chain seq x y z
N MET A 1 -26.38 -36.06 3.37
CA MET A 1 -26.46 -34.70 2.81
C MET A 1 -26.81 -33.68 3.91
N ASP A 2 -26.24 -33.78 5.11
CA ASP A 2 -26.57 -32.89 6.24
C ASP A 2 -25.41 -32.00 6.72
N ASP A 3 -24.19 -32.22 6.21
CA ASP A 3 -22.99 -31.57 6.73
C ASP A 3 -22.87 -30.10 6.29
N GLY A 4 -23.25 -29.80 5.04
CA GLY A 4 -23.17 -28.43 4.49
C GLY A 4 -24.15 -27.43 5.12
N MET A 5 -25.30 -27.88 5.64
CA MET A 5 -26.23 -26.98 6.34
C MET A 5 -25.75 -26.58 7.74
N ASN A 6 -24.91 -27.41 8.37
CA ASN A 6 -24.29 -27.07 9.66
C ASN A 6 -23.19 -26.02 9.48
N ASP A 7 -22.51 -26.02 8.33
CA ASP A 7 -21.44 -25.09 8.03
C ASP A 7 -21.95 -23.67 7.77
N LEU A 8 -23.03 -23.51 7.00
CA LEU A 8 -23.68 -22.21 6.80
C LEU A 8 -24.21 -21.60 8.12
N LYS A 9 -24.70 -22.43 9.04
CA LYS A 9 -25.13 -21.97 10.38
C LYS A 9 -23.96 -21.49 11.23
N ARG A 10 -22.77 -22.10 11.06
CA ARG A 10 -21.53 -21.67 11.72
C ARG A 10 -21.00 -20.37 11.13
N LEU A 11 -21.00 -20.22 9.80
CA LEU A 11 -20.61 -18.97 9.15
C LEU A 11 -21.53 -17.81 9.49
N ALA A 12 -22.84 -18.07 9.62
CA ALA A 12 -23.78 -17.06 10.07
C ALA A 12 -23.43 -16.52 11.48
N LEU A 13 -22.68 -17.23 12.33
CA LEU A 13 -22.23 -16.74 13.65
C LEU A 13 -21.18 -15.64 13.52
N LEU A 14 -20.48 -15.60 12.39
CA LEU A 14 -19.39 -14.67 12.11
C LEU A 14 -19.87 -13.44 11.33
N ASP A 15 -21.16 -13.36 10.97
CA ASP A 15 -21.73 -12.19 10.31
C ASP A 15 -21.81 -11.03 11.31
N PRO A 16 -21.00 -9.96 11.15
CA PRO A 16 -21.03 -8.80 12.05
C PRO A 16 -22.34 -8.02 11.97
N ALA A 17 -23.17 -8.26 10.94
CA ALA A 17 -24.51 -7.67 10.80
C ALA A 17 -25.64 -8.56 11.36
N ARG A 18 -25.30 -9.66 12.04
CA ARG A 18 -26.29 -10.59 12.60
C ARG A 18 -27.31 -9.87 13.50
N GLY A 19 -28.60 -10.10 13.22
CA GLY A 19 -29.71 -9.56 14.02
C GLY A 19 -30.06 -8.10 13.72
N ARG A 20 -29.37 -7.46 12.76
CA ARG A 20 -29.76 -6.16 12.23
C ARG A 20 -30.53 -6.36 10.91
N GLU A 21 -31.79 -5.96 10.89
CA GLU A 21 -32.47 -5.79 9.61
C GLU A 21 -32.08 -4.46 8.96
N PRO A 22 -31.65 -4.45 7.68
CA PRO A 22 -31.42 -3.21 6.96
C PRO A 22 -32.70 -2.40 6.88
N SER A 23 -32.59 -1.09 7.12
CA SER A 23 -33.67 -0.14 6.88
C SER A 23 -34.09 -0.14 5.40
N ALA A 24 -35.31 0.34 5.11
CA ALA A 24 -35.81 0.40 3.74
C ALA A 24 -34.87 1.19 2.80
N THR A 25 -34.22 2.24 3.31
CA THR A 25 -33.26 3.04 2.55
C THR A 25 -31.94 2.30 2.29
N GLU A 26 -31.42 1.55 3.27
CA GLU A 26 -30.21 0.73 3.08
C GLU A 26 -30.47 -0.42 2.10
N ARG A 27 -31.66 -1.04 2.18
CA ARG A 27 -32.08 -2.11 1.27
C ARG A 27 -32.17 -1.61 -0.17
N ALA A 28 -32.82 -0.48 -0.40
CA ALA A 28 -32.91 0.13 -1.72
C ALA A 28 -31.53 0.50 -2.31
N ARG A 29 -30.57 0.94 -1.48
CA ARG A 29 -29.20 1.23 -1.92
C ARG A 29 -28.44 -0.05 -2.30
N SER A 30 -28.58 -1.12 -1.53
CA SER A 30 -27.94 -2.41 -1.80
C SER A 30 -28.47 -3.04 -3.09
N GLU A 31 -29.79 -3.03 -3.29
CA GLU A 31 -30.44 -3.54 -4.50
C GLU A 31 -29.96 -2.78 -5.76
N ALA A 32 -29.91 -1.44 -5.69
CA ALA A 32 -29.43 -0.62 -6.80
C ALA A 32 -27.93 -0.81 -7.11
N PHE A 33 -27.14 -1.25 -6.13
CA PHE A 33 -25.73 -1.59 -6.34
C PHE A 33 -25.58 -2.96 -7.01
N ILE A 34 -26.32 -3.97 -6.54
CA ILE A 34 -26.29 -5.32 -7.12
C ILE A 34 -26.78 -5.31 -8.57
N GLU A 35 -27.88 -4.60 -8.86
CA GLU A 35 -28.40 -4.48 -10.23
C GLU A 35 -27.36 -3.86 -11.17
N ARG A 36 -26.63 -2.86 -10.70
CA ARG A 36 -25.56 -2.20 -11.45
C ARG A 36 -24.38 -3.14 -11.75
N THR A 37 -24.00 -3.97 -10.78
CA THR A 37 -22.92 -4.96 -10.93
C THR A 37 -23.30 -6.09 -11.88
N ILE A 38 -24.53 -6.62 -11.79
CA ILE A 38 -25.02 -7.72 -12.64
C ILE A 38 -25.12 -7.30 -14.11
N VAL A 39 -25.51 -6.05 -14.38
CA VAL A 39 -25.61 -5.50 -15.74
C VAL A 39 -24.22 -5.17 -16.32
N GLY A 40 -23.12 -5.44 -15.58
CA GLY A 40 -21.75 -5.13 -16.00
C GLY A 40 -21.48 -3.63 -16.11
N GLY A 41 -22.36 -2.81 -15.55
CA GLY A 41 -22.34 -1.37 -15.66
C GLY A 41 -21.67 -0.72 -14.47
N VAL A 42 -20.37 -0.92 -14.24
CA VAL A 42 -19.59 0.07 -13.47
C VAL A 42 -19.42 1.31 -14.35
N GLN A 43 -20.54 1.99 -14.62
CA GLN A 43 -20.53 3.36 -15.07
C GLN A 43 -20.26 4.20 -13.84
N ALA A 44 -19.08 4.82 -13.82
CA ALA A 44 -18.76 5.94 -12.94
C ALA A 44 -20.00 6.82 -12.82
N ALA A 45 -20.40 7.13 -11.58
CA ALA A 45 -21.55 7.97 -11.35
C ALA A 45 -21.45 9.22 -12.23
N PRO A 46 -22.52 9.61 -12.96
CA PRO A 46 -22.46 10.78 -13.81
C PRO A 46 -22.14 11.98 -12.91
N ALA A 47 -20.96 12.58 -13.15
CA ALA A 47 -20.60 13.84 -12.54
C ALA A 47 -21.78 14.80 -12.76
N HIS A 48 -22.40 15.25 -11.66
CA HIS A 48 -23.47 16.22 -11.73
C HIS A 48 -23.02 17.37 -12.63
N PRO A 49 -23.76 17.71 -13.70
CA PRO A 49 -23.36 18.78 -14.58
C PRO A 49 -23.42 20.08 -13.77
N ALA A 50 -22.24 20.56 -13.37
CA ALA A 50 -22.08 21.90 -12.84
C ALA A 50 -22.72 22.84 -13.86
N ARG A 51 -23.74 23.57 -13.42
CA ARG A 51 -24.52 24.50 -14.24
C ARG A 51 -23.56 25.50 -14.90
N ARG A 52 -23.16 25.18 -16.14
CA ARG A 52 -22.40 26.06 -17.02
C ARG A 52 -23.34 27.17 -17.48
N ARG A 53 -23.53 28.18 -16.63
CA ARG A 53 -24.13 29.45 -17.04
C ARG A 53 -23.13 30.15 -17.96
N TRP A 54 -23.37 29.98 -19.26
CA TRP A 54 -22.88 30.89 -20.27
C TRP A 54 -23.40 32.30 -19.94
N LEU A 55 -22.49 33.21 -19.60
CA LEU A 55 -22.70 34.63 -19.82
C LEU A 55 -21.44 35.17 -20.50
N ILE A 56 -21.55 35.26 -21.82
CA ILE A 56 -20.66 36.05 -22.66
C ILE A 56 -20.90 37.53 -22.34
N ALA A 57 -19.79 38.23 -22.13
CA ALA A 57 -19.53 39.64 -22.38
C ALA A 57 -20.42 40.73 -21.73
N GLY A 58 -19.71 41.62 -21.01
CA GLY A 58 -19.72 43.03 -21.39
C GLY A 58 -20.65 43.95 -20.61
N ALA A 59 -20.16 44.50 -19.50
CA ALA A 59 -20.51 45.85 -19.09
C ALA A 59 -19.44 46.39 -18.12
N VAL A 60 -18.66 47.35 -18.60
CA VAL A 60 -17.86 48.26 -17.80
C VAL A 60 -18.82 49.11 -16.97
N ALA A 61 -18.74 49.03 -15.64
CA ALA A 61 -19.30 50.04 -14.74
C ALA A 61 -18.49 50.05 -13.43
N ALA A 62 -17.66 51.08 -13.29
CA ALA A 62 -17.00 51.43 -12.05
C ALA A 62 -18.02 52.05 -11.08
N VAL A 63 -18.20 51.47 -9.89
CA VAL A 63 -18.56 52.19 -8.66
C VAL A 63 -18.00 51.41 -7.45
N ALA A 64 -17.25 52.11 -6.63
CA ALA A 64 -16.68 51.65 -5.37
C ALA A 64 -17.76 51.32 -4.33
N THR A 65 -17.64 50.18 -3.65
CA THR A 65 -17.88 49.99 -2.20
C THR A 65 -17.49 48.56 -1.84
N GLY A 66 -16.69 48.39 -0.80
CA GLY A 66 -16.02 47.15 -0.46
C GLY A 66 -16.94 46.02 0.01
N VAL A 67 -16.64 44.81 -0.47
CA VAL A 67 -16.37 43.60 0.33
C VAL A 67 -15.45 42.76 -0.55
N VAL A 68 -14.16 42.64 -0.22
CA VAL A 68 -13.29 41.64 -0.84
C VAL A 68 -13.72 40.30 -0.24
N GLY A 69 -14.76 39.70 -0.81
CA GLY A 69 -15.12 38.33 -0.52
C GLY A 69 -14.01 37.44 -1.07
N ALA A 70 -13.05 37.09 -0.22
CA ALA A 70 -12.06 36.08 -0.54
C ALA A 70 -12.81 34.80 -0.90
N ILE A 71 -12.84 34.46 -2.19
CA ILE A 71 -13.24 33.12 -2.63
C ILE A 71 -12.15 32.20 -2.11
N ALA A 72 -12.36 31.65 -0.93
CA ALA A 72 -11.56 30.57 -0.40
C ALA A 72 -11.82 29.35 -1.28
N VAL A 73 -11.01 29.17 -2.31
CA VAL A 73 -10.89 27.89 -2.98
C VAL A 73 -10.31 26.95 -1.92
N PRO A 74 -11.05 25.91 -1.47
CA PRO A 74 -10.45 24.93 -0.59
C PRO A 74 -9.30 24.27 -1.34
N ILE A 75 -8.07 24.56 -0.92
CA ILE A 75 -6.90 23.86 -1.39
C ILE A 75 -7.05 22.44 -0.84
N LEU A 76 -7.43 21.50 -1.71
CA LEU A 76 -7.42 20.07 -1.40
C LEU A 76 -5.94 19.69 -1.31
N ILE A 77 -5.40 19.64 -0.09
CA ILE A 77 -4.05 19.14 0.16
C ILE A 77 -4.15 17.62 0.00
N PRO A 78 -3.41 17.01 -0.95
CA PRO A 78 -3.41 15.56 -1.12
C PRO A 78 -2.94 14.87 0.17
N GLY A 79 -3.51 13.71 0.48
CA GLY A 79 -3.02 12.90 1.58
C GLY A 79 -1.58 12.42 1.37
N ALA A 80 -1.04 11.73 2.37
CA ALA A 80 0.34 11.24 2.33
C ALA A 80 0.56 10.15 1.28
N ALA A 81 -0.43 9.27 1.07
CA ALA A 81 -0.35 8.22 0.06
C ALA A 81 -0.33 8.83 -1.36
N GLU A 82 -1.15 9.84 -1.61
CA GLU A 82 -1.27 10.52 -2.89
C GLU A 82 0.03 11.26 -3.26
N ARG A 83 0.67 11.90 -2.28
CA ARG A 83 2.01 12.51 -2.45
C ARG A 83 3.11 11.47 -2.67
N ALA A 84 3.05 10.35 -1.94
CA ALA A 84 3.97 9.22 -2.13
C ALA A 84 3.91 8.71 -3.57
N VAL A 85 2.71 8.53 -4.12
CA VAL A 85 2.48 8.09 -5.49
C VAL A 85 2.98 9.13 -6.49
N ALA A 86 2.69 10.42 -6.27
CA ALA A 86 3.06 11.49 -7.21
C ALA A 86 4.58 11.66 -7.40
N SER A 87 5.37 11.39 -6.35
CA SER A 87 6.83 11.54 -6.35
C SER A 87 7.58 10.22 -6.57
N TRP A 88 6.86 9.11 -6.72
CA TRP A 88 7.42 7.77 -6.73
C TRP A 88 8.40 7.51 -7.89
N THR A 89 9.42 6.69 -7.63
CA THR A 89 10.40 6.25 -8.62
C THR A 89 10.67 4.75 -8.52
N ALA A 90 10.92 4.07 -9.65
CA ALA A 90 11.19 2.63 -9.67
C ALA A 90 12.54 2.23 -9.03
N MET A 91 13.48 3.17 -8.93
CA MET A 91 14.79 2.96 -8.32
C MET A 91 14.80 3.51 -6.89
N PRO A 92 15.15 2.70 -5.88
CA PRO A 92 15.17 3.12 -4.49
C PRO A 92 16.45 3.89 -4.16
N THR A 93 16.36 4.83 -3.24
CA THR A 93 17.52 5.45 -2.59
C THR A 93 17.70 4.85 -1.21
N ALA A 94 18.81 4.16 -0.98
CA ALA A 94 19.09 3.56 0.32
C ALA A 94 19.22 4.63 1.43
N ARG A 95 18.70 4.32 2.62
CA ARG A 95 18.78 5.17 3.81
C ARG A 95 19.42 4.43 4.98
N THR A 96 20.09 5.16 5.87
CA THR A 96 20.60 4.63 7.14
C THR A 96 19.53 4.76 8.24
N GLY A 97 19.67 3.98 9.32
CA GLY A 97 18.76 4.08 10.47
C GLY A 97 18.70 5.48 11.07
N ASP A 98 19.85 6.18 11.16
CA ASP A 98 19.90 7.56 11.65
C ASP A 98 19.11 8.52 10.75
N GLN A 99 19.14 8.32 9.44
CA GLN A 99 18.43 9.17 8.48
C GLN A 99 16.91 8.99 8.52
N VAL A 100 16.42 7.85 9.03
CA VAL A 100 14.98 7.50 9.06
C VAL A 100 14.45 7.35 10.49
N LEU A 101 15.20 7.77 11.51
CA LEU A 101 14.78 7.63 12.90
C LEU A 101 13.40 8.26 13.20
N PRO A 102 13.00 9.41 12.61
CA PRO A 102 11.64 9.94 12.78
C PRO A 102 10.54 9.02 12.21
N GLN A 103 10.81 8.35 11.08
CA GLN A 103 9.91 7.38 10.48
C GLN A 103 9.89 6.09 11.29
N ALA A 104 11.06 5.62 11.74
CA ALA A 104 11.17 4.46 12.61
C ALA A 104 10.39 4.68 13.91
N THR A 105 10.49 5.86 14.53
CA THR A 105 9.75 6.19 15.77
C THR A 105 8.24 6.06 15.56
N ARG A 106 7.69 6.57 14.45
CA ARG A 106 6.26 6.41 14.12
C ARG A 106 5.87 4.96 13.83
N CYS A 107 6.75 4.21 13.17
CA CYS A 107 6.58 2.76 13.03
C CYS A 107 6.57 2.06 14.40
N GLY A 108 7.42 2.50 15.32
CA GLY A 108 7.47 2.09 16.72
C GLY A 108 6.16 2.34 17.47
N GLU A 109 5.45 3.43 17.16
CA GLU A 109 4.19 3.83 17.79
C GLU A 109 2.95 3.10 17.25
N SER A 110 3.04 2.47 16.07
CA SER A 110 1.94 1.68 15.51
C SER A 110 1.51 0.52 16.41
N ASP A 111 0.29 0.00 16.25
CA ASP A 111 -0.17 -1.15 17.05
C ASP A 111 0.39 -2.50 16.57
N VAL A 112 0.89 -2.56 15.33
CA VAL A 112 1.45 -3.78 14.72
C VAL A 112 2.71 -4.21 15.47
N GLY A 113 2.73 -5.42 16.04
CA GLY A 113 3.85 -5.92 16.85
C GLY A 113 4.02 -5.23 18.21
N GLY A 114 3.05 -4.41 18.65
CA GLY A 114 3.07 -3.69 19.92
C GLY A 114 3.98 -2.45 19.92
N ALA A 115 3.68 -1.45 20.76
CA ALA A 115 4.42 -0.18 20.75
C ALA A 115 5.85 -0.30 21.33
N THR A 116 6.83 0.32 20.67
CA THR A 116 8.24 0.35 21.10
C THR A 116 8.89 1.71 20.85
N LYS A 117 10.08 1.93 21.43
CA LYS A 117 10.93 3.10 21.17
C LYS A 117 12.15 2.65 20.37
N PRO A 118 12.11 2.69 19.03
CA PRO A 118 13.19 2.19 18.21
C PRO A 118 14.39 3.14 18.23
N THR A 119 15.54 2.55 17.97
CA THR A 119 16.82 3.21 17.73
C THR A 119 17.23 3.00 16.28
N ALA A 120 18.26 3.72 15.83
CA ALA A 120 18.81 3.54 14.48
C ALA A 120 19.29 2.10 14.21
N ALA A 121 19.70 1.37 15.26
CA ALA A 121 20.17 -0.02 15.15
C ALA A 121 19.04 -1.02 14.91
N ASP A 122 17.79 -0.65 15.22
CA ASP A 122 16.63 -1.50 14.99
C ASP A 122 16.21 -1.52 13.53
N VAL A 123 16.65 -0.55 12.73
CA VAL A 123 16.35 -0.45 11.28
C VAL A 123 17.22 -1.43 10.49
N LEU A 124 16.60 -2.46 9.93
CA LEU A 124 17.26 -3.52 9.16
C LEU A 124 17.45 -3.11 7.69
N LEU A 125 16.43 -2.51 7.11
CA LEU A 125 16.38 -2.01 5.74
C LEU A 125 15.59 -0.70 5.75
N ALA A 126 16.08 0.31 5.03
CA ALA A 126 15.34 1.54 4.80
C ALA A 126 15.67 2.08 3.42
N GLU A 127 14.64 2.51 2.71
CA GLU A 127 14.73 3.00 1.34
C GLU A 127 13.71 4.10 1.09
N GLN A 128 14.03 5.00 0.17
CA GLN A 128 13.21 6.14 -0.19
C GLN A 128 12.95 6.16 -1.70
N ARG A 129 11.68 6.35 -2.09
CA ARG A 129 11.24 6.66 -3.47
C ARG A 129 10.36 7.89 -3.40
N GLY A 130 10.80 8.96 -4.04
CA GLY A 130 10.15 10.26 -3.88
C GLY A 130 10.17 10.73 -2.43
N GLU A 131 9.02 11.15 -1.93
CA GLU A 131 8.83 11.64 -0.55
C GLU A 131 8.57 10.52 0.45
N ALA A 132 8.37 9.29 -0.03
CA ALA A 132 8.00 8.17 0.81
C ALA A 132 9.19 7.29 1.18
N THR A 133 9.18 6.80 2.43
CA THR A 133 10.18 5.92 3.01
C THR A 133 9.53 4.59 3.39
N LEU A 134 10.04 3.50 2.83
CA LEU A 134 9.80 2.14 3.32
C LEU A 134 10.91 1.76 4.28
N LEU A 135 10.55 1.15 5.41
CA LEU A 135 11.51 0.58 6.34
C LEU A 135 11.07 -0.82 6.80
N ILE A 136 12.06 -1.66 7.07
CA ILE A 136 11.92 -2.91 7.81
C ILE A 136 12.75 -2.75 9.09
N MET A 137 12.13 -2.97 10.23
CA MET A 137 12.79 -2.80 11.53
C MET A 137 12.38 -3.84 12.55
N ARG A 138 13.24 -4.05 13.55
CA ARG A 138 12.90 -4.79 14.76
C ARG A 138 12.03 -3.92 15.66
N LYS A 139 10.99 -4.54 16.22
CA LYS A 139 10.02 -3.96 17.13
C LYS A 139 9.84 -4.93 18.30
N GLY A 140 10.79 -4.89 19.23
CA GLY A 140 10.87 -5.89 20.30
C GLY A 140 11.16 -7.28 19.73
N GLU A 141 10.21 -8.21 19.86
CA GLU A 141 10.29 -9.56 19.32
C GLU A 141 9.57 -9.72 17.97
N THR A 142 9.20 -8.64 17.31
CA THR A 142 8.57 -8.68 15.99
C THR A 142 9.43 -7.93 14.99
N ILE A 143 9.47 -8.37 13.74
CA ILE A 143 9.99 -7.59 12.62
C ILE A 143 8.79 -7.03 11.86
N VAL A 144 8.80 -5.73 11.62
CA VAL A 144 7.70 -5.03 10.94
C VAL A 144 8.21 -4.30 9.72
N GLU A 145 7.35 -4.17 8.72
CA GLU A 145 7.49 -3.14 7.70
C GLU A 145 6.59 -1.94 8.01
N CYS A 146 7.04 -0.77 7.58
CA CYS A 146 6.25 0.46 7.60
C CYS A 146 6.52 1.27 6.34
N LEU A 147 5.48 1.91 5.84
CA LEU A 147 5.55 2.87 4.74
C LEU A 147 4.98 4.22 5.20
N SER A 148 5.76 5.27 4.97
CA SER A 148 5.43 6.63 5.43
C SER A 148 5.83 7.68 4.40
N ALA A 149 5.09 8.78 4.33
CA ALA A 149 5.39 9.93 3.49
C ALA A 149 5.07 11.23 4.23
N ASP A 150 5.98 12.21 4.14
CA ASP A 150 5.90 13.47 4.89
C ASP A 150 5.62 13.29 6.38
N GLY A 151 6.08 12.15 6.89
CA GLY A 151 5.90 11.73 8.25
C GLY A 151 4.60 11.01 8.56
N ASP A 152 3.57 11.09 7.74
CA ASP A 152 2.39 10.28 8.01
C ASP A 152 2.69 8.84 7.60
N GLN A 153 2.51 7.92 8.55
CA GLN A 153 2.55 6.50 8.26
C GLN A 153 1.18 6.08 7.73
N PHE A 154 1.16 5.47 6.55
CA PHE A 154 -0.06 5.01 5.92
C PHE A 154 -0.08 3.49 5.70
N ALA A 155 1.01 2.79 6.04
CA ALA A 155 1.05 1.33 6.06
C ALA A 155 1.96 0.77 7.16
N SER A 156 1.56 -0.36 7.72
CA SER A 156 2.42 -1.20 8.55
C SER A 156 1.93 -2.64 8.57
N MET A 157 2.86 -3.59 8.57
CA MET A 157 2.59 -5.03 8.64
C MET A 157 3.68 -5.75 9.44
N GLY A 158 3.29 -6.81 10.15
CA GLY A 158 4.24 -7.74 10.77
C GLY A 158 4.78 -8.71 9.72
N LEU A 159 6.10 -8.91 9.70
CA LEU A 159 6.78 -9.78 8.75
C LEU A 159 7.22 -11.10 9.39
N ALA A 160 7.74 -11.04 10.61
CA ALA A 160 8.21 -12.22 11.31
C ALA A 160 8.12 -12.02 12.83
N ASP A 161 7.90 -13.13 13.52
CA ASP A 161 8.04 -13.21 14.97
C ASP A 161 9.46 -13.65 15.34
N GLY A 162 9.92 -13.23 16.51
CA GLY A 162 11.28 -13.37 17.00
C GLY A 162 12.16 -12.16 16.71
N SER A 163 13.18 -11.97 17.54
CA SER A 163 14.13 -10.86 17.42
C SER A 163 15.23 -11.12 16.39
N ALA A 164 15.29 -12.29 15.76
CA ALA A 164 16.27 -12.65 14.75
C ALA A 164 15.65 -12.61 13.34
N THR A 165 16.45 -12.23 12.33
CA THR A 165 16.02 -12.39 10.94
C THR A 165 15.84 -13.88 10.65
N PRO A 166 14.70 -14.32 10.10
CA PRO A 166 14.50 -15.73 9.76
C PRO A 166 15.60 -16.23 8.81
N ALA A 167 16.02 -17.48 8.99
CA ALA A 167 17.03 -18.10 8.15
C ALA A 167 16.38 -18.73 6.91
N LEU A 168 16.98 -18.49 5.74
CA LEU A 168 16.61 -19.19 4.52
C LEU A 168 17.05 -20.67 4.56
N PRO A 169 16.30 -21.60 3.95
CA PRO A 169 16.76 -22.97 3.75
C PRO A 169 18.09 -23.02 2.96
N PRO A 170 18.94 -24.03 3.19
CA PRO A 170 20.19 -24.17 2.45
C PRO A 170 19.98 -24.21 0.94
N GLY A 171 20.72 -23.37 0.20
CA GLY A 171 20.65 -23.31 -1.27
C GLY A 171 19.50 -22.46 -1.83
N VAL A 172 18.61 -21.94 -0.99
CA VAL A 172 17.56 -21.00 -1.41
C VAL A 172 18.14 -19.58 -1.39
N PRO A 173 18.19 -18.87 -2.54
CA PRO A 173 18.77 -17.53 -2.59
C PRO A 173 17.84 -16.45 -2.06
N ALA A 174 16.53 -16.59 -2.23
CA ALA A 174 15.54 -15.68 -1.72
C ALA A 174 14.21 -16.41 -1.53
N ASP A 175 13.38 -15.86 -0.65
CA ASP A 175 12.03 -16.32 -0.33
C ASP A 175 11.10 -15.10 -0.27
N LEU A 176 9.81 -15.33 -0.43
CA LEU A 176 8.75 -14.33 -0.32
C LEU A 176 8.07 -14.43 1.05
N GLN A 177 8.06 -13.33 1.79
CA GLN A 177 7.42 -13.28 3.12
C GLN A 177 6.00 -12.72 3.03
N THR A 178 5.82 -11.63 2.27
CA THR A 178 4.50 -11.04 2.05
C THR A 178 4.46 -10.29 0.73
N MET A 179 3.25 -10.19 0.19
CA MET A 179 2.91 -9.38 -0.96
C MET A 179 1.48 -8.89 -0.75
N SER A 180 1.26 -7.58 -0.90
CA SER A 180 -0.06 -7.01 -0.66
C SER A 180 -0.31 -5.74 -1.46
N SER A 181 -1.58 -5.32 -1.48
CA SER A 181 -1.99 -4.00 -1.94
C SER A 181 -2.97 -3.38 -0.96
N VAL A 182 -2.89 -2.07 -0.80
CA VAL A 182 -3.75 -1.28 0.08
C VAL A 182 -4.11 0.03 -0.61
N GLY A 183 -5.33 0.51 -0.36
CA GLY A 183 -5.87 1.73 -0.96
C GLY A 183 -6.89 1.42 -2.06
N ASP A 184 -7.55 2.46 -2.56
CA ASP A 184 -8.63 2.35 -3.54
C ASP A 184 -8.31 3.15 -4.81
N GLY A 185 -8.57 2.57 -5.98
CA GLY A 185 -8.42 3.25 -7.26
C GLY A 185 -6.98 3.70 -7.54
N ASP A 186 -6.80 4.98 -7.82
CA ASP A 186 -5.49 5.56 -8.16
C ASP A 186 -4.57 5.74 -6.94
N ASP A 187 -5.12 5.60 -5.73
CA ASP A 187 -4.37 5.69 -4.46
C ASP A 187 -3.93 4.31 -3.95
N THR A 188 -4.26 3.25 -4.70
CA THR A 188 -3.78 1.90 -4.39
C THR A 188 -2.26 1.85 -4.59
N TRP A 189 -1.57 1.29 -3.61
CA TRP A 189 -0.17 0.94 -3.71
C TRP A 189 0.02 -0.52 -3.30
N SER A 190 1.14 -1.06 -3.72
CA SER A 190 1.53 -2.44 -3.53
C SER A 190 2.91 -2.54 -2.93
N ASN A 191 3.15 -3.63 -2.22
CA ASN A 191 4.48 -4.01 -1.78
C ASN A 191 4.73 -5.50 -1.96
N ILE A 192 6.00 -5.84 -1.94
CA ILE A 192 6.49 -7.20 -1.88
C ILE A 192 7.76 -7.20 -1.04
N VAL A 193 7.80 -8.10 -0.06
CA VAL A 193 8.89 -8.22 0.90
C VAL A 193 9.27 -9.67 1.06
N GLY A 194 10.56 -9.91 1.15
CA GLY A 194 11.08 -11.26 1.34
C GLY A 194 12.46 -11.30 1.98
N LEU A 195 12.97 -12.52 2.14
CA LEU A 195 14.30 -12.79 2.67
C LEU A 195 15.30 -12.91 1.53
N ALA A 196 16.51 -12.41 1.74
CA ALA A 196 17.61 -12.48 0.80
C ALA A 196 18.82 -13.18 1.44
N GLY A 197 19.34 -14.19 0.75
CA GLY A 197 20.56 -14.89 1.13
C GLY A 197 21.80 -14.01 0.91
N PRO A 198 22.93 -14.33 1.57
CA PRO A 198 24.16 -13.54 1.48
C PRO A 198 24.76 -13.47 0.07
N GLN A 199 24.39 -14.38 -0.83
CA GLN A 199 24.79 -14.42 -2.23
C GLN A 199 23.96 -13.51 -3.14
N VAL A 200 22.86 -12.94 -2.65
CA VAL A 200 21.97 -12.07 -3.44
C VAL A 200 22.61 -10.70 -3.57
N THR A 201 22.84 -10.28 -4.81
CA THR A 201 23.43 -8.98 -5.17
C THR A 201 22.38 -7.96 -5.63
N GLY A 202 21.17 -8.42 -5.95
CA GLY A 202 20.05 -7.56 -6.33
C GLY A 202 18.76 -8.36 -6.51
N VAL A 203 17.63 -7.66 -6.44
CA VAL A 203 16.32 -8.22 -6.77
C VAL A 203 15.58 -7.20 -7.64
N GLU A 204 15.00 -7.66 -8.74
CA GLU A 204 14.14 -6.87 -9.62
C GLU A 204 12.71 -7.40 -9.55
N VAL A 205 11.74 -6.49 -9.58
CA VAL A 205 10.32 -6.82 -9.70
C VAL A 205 9.84 -6.28 -11.04
N ARG A 206 9.30 -7.15 -11.88
CA ARG A 206 8.71 -6.78 -13.17
C ARG A 206 7.19 -6.93 -13.08
N LEU A 207 6.48 -5.83 -13.24
CA LEU A 207 5.02 -5.79 -13.27
C LEU A 207 4.48 -6.27 -14.62
N ASN A 208 3.21 -6.68 -14.67
CA ASN A 208 2.51 -7.00 -15.91
C ASN A 208 2.47 -5.85 -16.92
N SER A 209 2.51 -4.60 -16.44
CA SER A 209 2.63 -3.41 -17.29
C SER A 209 3.97 -3.32 -18.03
N GLY A 210 4.96 -4.15 -17.67
CA GLY A 210 6.32 -4.12 -18.19
C GLY A 210 7.28 -3.22 -17.40
N ALA A 211 6.77 -2.47 -16.41
CA ALA A 211 7.61 -1.69 -15.52
C ALA A 211 8.56 -2.60 -14.71
N VAL A 212 9.82 -2.18 -14.58
CA VAL A 212 10.85 -2.90 -13.81
C VAL A 212 11.29 -2.03 -12.64
N LEU A 213 11.22 -2.61 -11.45
CA LEU A 213 11.51 -1.97 -10.17
C LEU A 213 12.75 -2.62 -9.59
N GLN A 214 13.67 -1.80 -9.11
CA GLN A 214 14.79 -2.30 -8.31
C GLN A 214 14.32 -2.44 -6.87
N ALA A 215 14.47 -3.61 -6.28
CA ALA A 215 14.23 -3.80 -4.85
C ALA A 215 15.45 -3.33 -4.06
N SER A 216 15.20 -2.85 -2.84
CA SER A 216 16.28 -2.68 -1.87
C SER A 216 16.66 -4.03 -1.29
N VAL A 217 17.96 -4.30 -1.11
CA VAL A 217 18.47 -5.53 -0.49
C VAL A 217 19.44 -5.15 0.63
N LYS A 218 19.15 -5.54 1.88
CA LYS A 218 19.99 -5.24 3.03
C LYS A 218 19.64 -6.13 4.23
N SER A 219 20.65 -6.52 5.01
CA SER A 219 20.48 -7.22 6.30
C SER A 219 19.64 -8.51 6.22
N GLY A 220 19.74 -9.24 5.10
CA GLY A 220 18.98 -10.47 4.86
C GLY A 220 17.54 -10.25 4.39
N TRP A 221 17.14 -9.01 4.08
CA TRP A 221 15.82 -8.65 3.58
C TRP A 221 15.92 -8.06 2.17
N TRP A 222 14.87 -8.24 1.40
CA TRP A 222 14.61 -7.45 0.18
C TRP A 222 13.19 -6.90 0.18
N ALA A 223 13.01 -5.72 -0.41
CA ALA A 223 11.71 -5.05 -0.47
C ALA A 223 11.56 -4.17 -1.71
N ALA A 224 10.36 -4.16 -2.28
CA ALA A 224 9.94 -3.20 -3.30
C ALA A 224 8.49 -2.78 -3.06
N TRP A 225 8.15 -1.56 -3.47
CA TRP A 225 6.79 -1.03 -3.39
C TRP A 225 6.51 -0.06 -4.56
N TRP A 226 5.24 0.03 -4.96
CA TRP A 226 4.82 0.81 -6.12
C TRP A 226 3.36 1.25 -6.08
N PRO A 227 2.98 2.28 -6.85
CA PRO A 227 1.59 2.61 -7.12
C PRO A 227 0.95 1.57 -8.03
N GLY A 228 -0.25 1.11 -7.69
CA GLY A 228 -1.01 0.09 -8.43
C GLY A 228 -1.38 -1.11 -7.55
N PRO A 229 -2.32 -1.96 -8.02
CA PRO A 229 -2.88 -3.08 -7.27
C PRO A 229 -2.16 -4.43 -7.44
N GLU A 230 -1.10 -4.49 -8.25
CA GLU A 230 -0.53 -5.79 -8.70
C GLU A 230 0.08 -6.63 -7.56
N GLY A 231 0.39 -6.04 -6.41
CA GLY A 231 0.86 -6.77 -5.22
C GLY A 231 -0.22 -7.61 -4.53
N GLY A 232 -1.50 -7.32 -4.78
CA GLY A 232 -2.62 -8.12 -4.29
C GLY A 232 -2.96 -9.29 -5.20
N GLU A 233 -2.33 -9.36 -6.38
CA GLU A 233 -2.62 -10.35 -7.40
C GLU A 233 -1.54 -11.42 -7.46
N VAL A 234 -1.91 -12.66 -7.18
CA VAL A 234 -0.99 -13.80 -7.23
C VAL A 234 -0.47 -13.97 -8.66
N ASP A 235 0.84 -14.07 -8.80
CA ASP A 235 1.56 -14.28 -10.07
C ASP A 235 1.35 -13.22 -11.16
N ALA A 236 0.86 -12.03 -10.78
CA ALA A 236 0.75 -10.87 -11.67
C ALA A 236 2.07 -10.10 -11.86
N LEU A 237 3.17 -10.64 -11.34
CA LEU A 237 4.49 -10.06 -11.46
C LEU A 237 5.56 -11.15 -11.50
N THR A 238 6.76 -10.76 -11.91
CA THR A 238 7.94 -11.64 -11.91
C THR A 238 9.00 -11.05 -11.00
N VAL A 239 9.52 -11.86 -10.07
CA VAL A 239 10.66 -11.51 -9.22
C VAL A 239 11.92 -12.09 -9.86
N THR A 240 12.93 -11.29 -10.12
CA THR A 240 14.23 -11.76 -10.63
C THR A 240 15.28 -11.54 -9.57
N VAL A 241 15.88 -12.63 -9.09
CA VAL A 241 16.93 -12.62 -8.07
C VAL A 241 18.27 -12.73 -8.76
N HIS A 242 19.15 -11.78 -8.46
CA HIS A 242 20.51 -11.71 -8.97
C HIS A 242 21.48 -12.24 -7.92
N THR A 243 22.31 -13.20 -8.32
CA THR A 243 23.46 -13.71 -7.57
C THR A 243 24.71 -13.58 -8.45
N ASP A 244 25.90 -13.88 -7.94
CA ASP A 244 27.17 -13.78 -8.68
C ASP A 244 27.10 -14.42 -10.09
N GLY A 245 26.91 -13.57 -11.10
CA GLY A 245 26.84 -13.95 -12.52
C GLY A 245 25.56 -14.67 -12.97
N LYS A 246 24.53 -14.83 -12.13
CA LYS A 246 23.28 -15.51 -12.49
C LYS A 246 22.06 -14.70 -12.07
N ALA A 247 21.07 -14.66 -12.95
CA ALA A 247 19.72 -14.18 -12.64
C ALA A 247 18.75 -15.37 -12.71
N THR A 248 17.88 -15.50 -11.71
CA THR A 248 16.80 -16.50 -11.71
C THR A 248 15.48 -15.77 -11.51
N SER A 249 14.52 -16.02 -12.40
CA SER A 249 13.18 -15.43 -12.31
C SER A 249 12.20 -16.41 -11.69
N TYR A 250 11.32 -15.87 -10.86
CA TYR A 250 10.31 -16.58 -10.10
C TYR A 250 8.96 -15.90 -10.28
N ARG A 251 7.90 -16.69 -10.27
CA ARG A 251 6.59 -16.17 -9.88
C ARG A 251 6.52 -16.13 -8.35
N PRO A 252 5.78 -15.18 -7.75
CA PRO A 252 5.51 -15.16 -6.32
C PRO A 252 5.13 -16.53 -5.73
N SER A 253 4.28 -17.30 -6.40
CA SER A 253 3.87 -18.64 -5.94
C SER A 253 5.01 -19.66 -5.82
N ASP A 254 6.08 -19.45 -6.59
CA ASP A 254 7.22 -20.38 -6.69
C ASP A 254 8.32 -20.05 -5.66
N MET A 255 8.14 -19.01 -4.85
CA MET A 255 9.16 -18.53 -3.89
C MET A 255 8.98 -19.04 -2.45
N ALA A 256 7.91 -19.78 -2.15
CA ALA A 256 7.56 -20.24 -0.79
C ALA A 256 8.37 -21.45 -0.26
#